data_AF-A0A839J494-F1
#
_entry.id   AF-A0A839J494-F1
#
_cell.length_a   1.000
_cell.length_b   1.000
_cell.length_c   1.000
_cell.angle_alpha   90.00
_cell.angle_beta   90.00
_cell.angle_gamma   90.00
#
_symmetry.space_group_name_H-M   'P 1'
#
loop_
_entity.id
_entity.type
_entity.pdbx_description
1 polymer ?
#
loop_
_entity_poly.entity_id
_entity_poly.type
_entity_poly.pdbx_seq_one_letter_code
_entity_poly.pdbx_strand_id
1 'polypeptide(L)'
;MTAPDPAPCLRALVVQSYTLLGEGIADLLRQRGVLVEVAPADDADAVEAALESEPCLVVLDRAAPAITALVVQRVPTAQVVDVSCVIGRGYPAAADLMRFEAILDALGVAAARA
;
A
#
# COMPACT_ATOMS: atom_id res chain seq x y z
N MET A 1 -21.69 11.47 -20.99
CA MET A 1 -20.68 10.48 -21.38
C MET A 1 -19.80 10.24 -20.17
N THR A 2 -20.12 9.21 -19.40
CA THR A 2 -19.33 8.81 -18.22
C THR A 2 -18.03 8.19 -18.74
N ALA A 3 -16.89 8.67 -18.28
CA ALA A 3 -15.60 8.06 -18.63
C ALA A 3 -15.63 6.58 -18.23
N PRO A 4 -15.04 5.67 -19.03
CA PRO A 4 -14.87 4.29 -18.60
C PRO A 4 -14.10 4.29 -17.29
N ASP A 5 -14.62 3.58 -16.30
CA ASP A 5 -13.96 3.34 -15.02
C ASP A 5 -12.56 2.78 -15.34
N PRO A 6 -11.45 3.43 -14.90
CA PRO A 6 -10.13 2.92 -15.20
C PRO A 6 -10.02 1.48 -14.69
N ALA A 7 -9.47 0.58 -15.52
CA ALA A 7 -9.24 -0.79 -15.12
C ALA A 7 -8.51 -0.81 -13.75
N PRO A 8 -8.95 -1.66 -12.80
CA PRO A 8 -8.40 -1.63 -11.45
C PRO A 8 -6.90 -1.88 -11.53
N CYS A 9 -6.11 -0.96 -11.01
CA CYS A 9 -4.68 -1.15 -10.96
C CYS A 9 -4.36 -2.20 -9.88
N LEU A 10 -3.63 -3.23 -10.29
CA LEU A 10 -3.34 -4.41 -9.47
C LEU A 10 -1.87 -4.47 -9.05
N ARG A 11 -1.14 -3.35 -8.99
CA ARG A 11 0.28 -3.33 -8.61
C ARG A 11 0.49 -2.55 -7.32
N ALA A 12 1.09 -3.20 -6.34
CA ALA A 12 1.42 -2.58 -5.07
C ALA A 12 2.91 -2.74 -4.74
N LEU A 13 3.46 -1.75 -4.06
CA LEU A 13 4.76 -1.79 -3.42
C LEU A 13 4.56 -1.72 -1.91
N VAL A 14 5.12 -2.68 -1.18
CA VAL A 14 5.21 -2.63 0.28
C VAL A 14 6.64 -2.25 0.65
N VAL A 15 6.78 -1.08 1.27
CA VAL A 15 8.06 -0.62 1.81
C VAL A 15 8.12 -1.01 3.28
N GLN A 16 9.02 -1.93 3.62
CA GLN A 16 9.05 -2.58 4.92
C GLN A 16 10.25 -2.18 5.77
N SER A 17 9.98 -1.73 6.99
CA SER A 17 10.91 -1.61 8.11
C SER A 17 10.79 -2.80 9.07
N TYR A 18 9.63 -3.47 9.07
CA TYR A 18 9.32 -4.61 9.92
C TYR A 18 8.90 -5.81 9.06
N THR A 19 9.83 -6.75 8.86
CA THR A 19 9.67 -7.88 7.92
C THR A 19 8.35 -8.64 8.07
N LEU A 20 7.93 -8.98 9.30
CA LEU A 20 6.69 -9.74 9.50
C LEU A 20 5.42 -8.96 9.14
N LEU A 21 5.41 -7.64 9.38
CA LEU A 21 4.27 -6.79 9.04
C LEU A 21 4.21 -6.55 7.52
N GLY A 22 5.35 -6.21 6.92
CA GLY A 22 5.47 -6.00 5.48
C GLY A 22 5.05 -7.24 4.68
N GLU A 23 5.61 -8.41 5.00
CA GLU A 23 5.26 -9.67 4.34
C GLU A 23 3.80 -10.06 4.58
N GLY A 24 3.28 -9.87 5.79
CA GLY A 24 1.86 -10.16 6.10
C GLY A 24 0.89 -9.32 5.26
N ILE A 25 1.20 -8.03 5.07
CA ILE A 25 0.43 -7.15 4.19
C ILE A 25 0.55 -7.62 2.73
N ALA A 26 1.77 -7.92 2.29
CA ALA A 26 2.02 -8.37 0.92
C ALA A 26 1.25 -9.66 0.59
N ASP A 27 1.25 -10.63 1.49
CA ASP A 27 0.54 -11.90 1.32
C ASP A 27 -0.98 -11.69 1.25
N LEU A 28 -1.54 -10.82 2.10
CA LEU A 28 -2.97 -10.51 2.04
C LEU A 28 -3.37 -9.86 0.71
N LEU A 29 -2.55 -8.95 0.19
CA LEU A 29 -2.76 -8.30 -1.10
C LEU A 29 -2.63 -9.31 -2.26
N ARG A 30 -1.62 -10.19 -2.23
CA ARG A 30 -1.43 -11.27 -3.21
C ARG A 30 -2.62 -12.23 -3.24
N GLN A 31 -3.17 -12.59 -2.08
CA GLN A 31 -4.39 -13.42 -1.98
C GLN A 31 -5.62 -12.76 -2.63
N ARG A 32 -5.60 -11.44 -2.83
CA ARG A 32 -6.65 -10.67 -3.53
C ARG A 32 -6.34 -10.44 -5.01
N GLY A 33 -5.27 -11.04 -5.55
CA GLY A 33 -4.88 -10.93 -6.96
C GLY A 33 -4.05 -9.68 -7.29
N VAL A 34 -3.52 -8.99 -6.27
CA VAL A 34 -2.60 -7.86 -6.46
C VAL A 34 -1.18 -8.40 -6.69
N LEU A 35 -0.48 -7.86 -7.68
CA LEU A 35 0.94 -8.04 -7.90
C LEU A 35 1.69 -7.17 -6.89
N VAL A 36 2.41 -7.79 -5.96
CA VAL A 36 3.06 -7.08 -4.85
C VAL A 36 4.57 -7.28 -4.88
N GLU A 37 5.28 -6.17 -5.01
CA GLU A 37 6.71 -6.06 -4.76
C GLU A 37 6.96 -5.59 -3.32
N VAL A 38 8.02 -6.09 -2.69
CA VAL A 38 8.40 -5.74 -1.33
C VAL A 38 9.82 -5.22 -1.35
N ALA A 39 10.03 -4.01 -0.81
CA ALA A 39 11.34 -3.37 -0.75
C ALA A 39 11.67 -2.99 0.71
N PRO A 40 12.94 -3.16 1.16
CA PRO A 40 13.36 -2.68 2.47
C PRO A 40 13.31 -1.14 2.54
N ALA A 41 12.79 -0.59 3.63
CA ALA A 41 12.69 0.86 3.82
C ALA A 41 14.06 1.55 4.00
N ASP A 42 15.08 0.79 4.39
CA ASP A 42 16.47 1.23 4.54
C ASP A 42 17.32 1.05 3.27
N ASP A 43 16.72 0.53 2.19
CA ASP A 43 17.35 0.36 0.89
C ASP A 43 16.65 1.24 -0.16
N ALA A 44 17.15 2.47 -0.31
CA ALA A 44 16.59 3.44 -1.24
C ALA A 44 16.68 2.97 -2.71
N ASP A 45 17.75 2.26 -3.08
CA ASP A 45 17.94 1.76 -4.44
C ASP A 45 16.91 0.67 -4.77
N ALA A 46 16.62 -0.22 -3.80
CA ALA A 46 15.57 -1.23 -3.95
C ALA A 46 14.17 -0.60 -4.07
N VAL A 47 13.89 0.45 -3.29
CA VAL A 47 12.62 1.20 -3.40
C VAL A 47 12.53 1.90 -4.75
N GLU A 48 13.58 2.55 -5.23
CA GLU A 48 13.60 3.19 -6.54
C GLU A 48 13.37 2.18 -7.67
N ALA A 49 14.06 1.04 -7.65
CA ALA A 49 13.87 -0.02 -8.63
C ALA A 49 12.42 -0.55 -8.63
N ALA A 50 11.81 -0.74 -7.46
CA ALA A 50 10.43 -1.21 -7.36
C ALA A 50 9.41 -0.16 -7.86
N LEU A 51 9.75 1.13 -7.83
CA LEU A 51 8.91 2.21 -8.37
C LEU A 51 8.92 2.26 -9.90
N GLU A 52 9.94 1.72 -10.58
CA GLU A 52 9.96 1.58 -12.06
C GLU A 52 8.82 0.71 -12.57
N SER A 53 8.28 -0.11 -11.69
CA SER A 53 7.15 -1.00 -11.93
C SER A 53 5.79 -0.26 -12.00
N GLU A 54 5.79 1.05 -11.71
CA GLU A 54 4.62 1.93 -11.64
C GLU A 54 3.49 1.39 -10.74
N PRO A 55 3.76 1.17 -9.44
CA PRO A 55 2.73 0.73 -8.50
C PRO A 55 1.67 1.82 -8.32
N CYS A 56 0.40 1.42 -8.26
CA CYS A 56 -0.70 2.34 -7.90
C CYS A 56 -0.93 2.43 -6.40
N LEU A 57 -0.41 1.49 -5.62
CA LEU A 57 -0.48 1.50 -4.17
C LEU A 57 0.93 1.36 -3.60
N VAL A 58 1.31 2.27 -2.72
CA VAL A 58 2.52 2.15 -1.91
C VAL A 58 2.13 2.09 -0.45
N VAL A 59 2.47 0.99 0.22
CA VAL A 59 2.22 0.81 1.64
C VAL A 59 3.52 1.03 2.41
N LEU A 60 3.49 1.91 3.40
CA LEU A 60 4.60 2.16 4.32
C LEU A 60 4.26 1.56 5.68
N ASP A 61 5.03 0.57 6.13
CA ASP A 61 4.81 -0.04 7.45
C ASP A 61 5.34 0.82 8.63
N ARG A 62 6.15 1.83 8.29
CA ARG A 62 6.73 2.84 9.18
C ARG A 62 6.68 4.19 8.48
N ALA A 63 6.42 5.27 9.23
CA ALA A 63 6.51 6.62 8.71
C ALA A 63 7.91 6.88 8.11
N ALA A 64 7.94 7.19 6.82
CA ALA A 64 9.17 7.39 6.05
C ALA A 64 9.01 8.59 5.09
N PRO A 65 9.13 9.84 5.59
CA PRO A 65 8.84 11.04 4.79
C PRO A 65 9.68 11.16 3.51
N ALA A 66 10.93 10.69 3.54
CA ALA A 66 11.81 10.68 2.36
C ALA A 66 11.28 9.75 1.27
N ILE A 67 10.77 8.57 1.65
CA ILE A 67 10.15 7.62 0.71
C ILE A 67 8.84 8.17 0.19
N THR A 68 8.00 8.79 1.04
CA THR A 68 6.77 9.45 0.57
C THR A 68 7.07 10.51 -0.48
N ALA A 69 8.10 11.34 -0.27
CA ALA A 69 8.51 12.36 -1.23
C ALA A 69 8.99 11.74 -2.55
N LEU A 70 9.77 10.66 -2.47
CA LEU A 70 10.25 9.91 -3.64
C LEU A 70 9.08 9.32 -4.45
N VAL A 71 8.09 8.71 -3.78
CA VAL A 71 6.90 8.15 -4.43
C VAL A 71 6.10 9.24 -5.14
N VAL A 72 5.85 10.37 -4.48
CA VAL A 72 5.14 11.51 -5.07
C VAL A 72 5.87 12.06 -6.30
N GLN A 73 7.21 12.06 -6.27
CA GLN A 73 8.03 12.53 -7.39
C GLN A 73 8.02 11.56 -8.57
N ARG A 74 8.14 10.25 -8.31
CA ARG A 74 8.34 9.22 -9.34
C ARG A 74 7.02 8.69 -9.91
N VAL A 75 6.04 8.48 -9.04
CA VAL A 75 4.74 7.86 -9.38
C VAL A 75 3.62 8.70 -8.74
N PRO A 76 3.36 9.92 -9.24
CA PRO A 76 2.41 10.86 -8.64
C PRO A 76 0.96 10.37 -8.62
N THR A 77 0.64 9.35 -9.41
CA THR A 77 -0.67 8.69 -9.45
C THR A 77 -0.82 7.59 -8.41
N ALA A 78 0.26 7.19 -7.73
CA ALA A 78 0.22 6.17 -6.69
C ALA A 78 -0.45 6.70 -5.43
N GLN A 79 -1.32 5.89 -4.85
CA GLN A 79 -1.87 6.12 -3.53
C GLN A 79 -0.88 5.63 -2.48
N VAL A 80 -0.61 6.48 -1.48
CA VAL A 80 0.29 6.14 -0.38
C VAL A 80 -0.53 5.85 0.87
N VAL A 81 -0.33 4.67 1.46
CA VAL A 81 -0.95 4.27 2.73
C VAL A 81 0.15 4.06 3.77
N ASP A 82 0.18 4.94 4.77
CA ASP A 82 1.06 4.82 5.93
C ASP A 82 0.33 4.08 7.07
N VAL A 83 0.76 2.85 7.36
CA VAL A 83 0.17 2.02 8.43
C VAL A 83 0.92 2.13 9.76
N SER A 84 1.93 3.00 9.86
CA SER A 84 2.74 3.17 11.07
C SER A 84 1.97 3.76 12.25
N CYS A 85 0.89 4.50 11.96
CA CYS A 85 0.00 5.08 12.97
C CYS A 85 -0.93 4.04 13.62
N VAL A 86 -0.85 2.75 13.27
CA VAL A 86 -1.73 1.67 13.76
C VAL A 86 -1.13 0.93 14.97
N ILE A 87 0.02 1.35 15.50
CA ILE A 87 0.65 0.71 16.65
C ILE A 87 -0.09 1.06 17.96
N GLY A 88 -1.24 0.42 18.18
CA GLY A 88 -1.91 0.32 19.48
C GLY A 88 -1.56 -1.01 20.16
N ARG A 89 -1.26 -1.01 21.47
CA ARG A 89 -1.22 -2.25 22.26
C ARG A 89 -2.64 -2.72 22.54
N GLY A 90 -2.93 -3.98 22.23
CA GLY A 90 -4.23 -4.60 22.47
C GLY A 90 -5.18 -4.35 21.31
N TYR A 91 -6.05 -5.35 21.06
CA TYR A 91 -7.12 -5.34 20.07
C TYR A 91 -7.67 -3.92 19.81
N PRO A 92 -7.73 -3.43 18.55
CA PRO A 92 -8.27 -2.12 18.28
C PRO A 92 -9.70 -2.06 18.83
N ALA A 93 -9.99 -1.02 19.64
CA ALA A 93 -11.37 -0.68 19.96
C ALA A 93 -12.10 -0.47 18.63
N ALA A 94 -13.36 -0.89 18.53
CA ALA A 94 -14.10 -0.99 17.27
C ALA A 94 -14.10 0.28 16.37
N ALA A 95 -13.71 1.44 16.89
CA ALA A 95 -13.50 2.68 16.13
C ALA A 95 -12.21 2.70 15.27
N ASP A 96 -11.21 1.85 15.56
CA ASP A 96 -9.94 1.75 14.83
C ASP A 96 -9.94 0.65 13.73
N LEU A 97 -11.05 -0.09 13.57
CA LEU A 97 -11.26 -1.04 12.47
C LEU A 97 -11.27 -0.37 11.08
N MET A 98 -11.44 0.97 11.04
CA MET A 98 -11.51 1.87 9.88
C MET A 98 -10.28 1.91 8.94
N ARG A 99 -9.31 1.00 9.06
CA ARG A 99 -8.01 1.15 8.36
C ARG A 99 -7.66 0.06 7.36
N PHE A 100 -8.17 -1.16 7.53
CA PHE A 100 -8.08 -2.16 6.44
C PHE A 100 -9.05 -1.82 5.31
N GLU A 101 -10.22 -1.27 5.67
CA GLU A 101 -11.19 -0.76 4.70
C GLU A 101 -10.60 0.37 3.85
N ALA A 102 -9.75 1.23 4.40
CA ALA A 102 -9.03 2.25 3.63
C ALA A 102 -8.06 1.65 2.60
N ILE A 103 -7.41 0.52 2.90
CA ILE A 103 -6.59 -0.23 1.91
C ILE A 103 -7.48 -0.82 0.82
N LEU A 104 -8.65 -1.35 1.18
CA LEU A 104 -9.60 -1.92 0.22
C LEU A 104 -10.27 -0.86 -0.66
N ASP A 105 -10.59 0.32 -0.10
CA ASP A 105 -11.15 1.46 -0.81
C ASP A 105 -10.13 2.06 -1.78
N ALA A 106 -8.87 2.16 -1.35
CA ALA A 106 -7.73 2.55 -2.19
C ALA A 106 -7.56 1.65 -3.42
N LEU A 107 -7.82 0.36 -3.26
CA LEU A 107 -7.77 -0.63 -4.34
C LEU A 107 -9.04 -0.67 -5.20
N GLY A 108 -10.07 0.11 -4.88
CA GLY A 108 -11.38 0.07 -5.56
C GLY A 108 -12.15 -1.24 -5.32
N VAL A 109 -11.77 -2.04 -4.31
CA VAL A 109 -12.35 -3.37 -4.03
C VAL A 109 -13.74 -3.27 -3.39
N ALA A 110 -14.17 -2.08 -2.98
CA ALA A 110 -15.48 -1.82 -2.38
C ALA A 110 -16.68 -2.22 -3.28
N ALA A 111 -16.48 -2.37 -4.60
CA ALA A 111 -17.55 -2.65 -5.55
C ALA A 111 -17.81 -4.15 -5.85
N ALA A 112 -17.06 -5.10 -5.28
CA ALA A 112 -17.22 -6.53 -5.61
C ALA A 112 -18.14 -7.32 -4.65
N ARG A 113 -18.91 -6.64 -3.80
CA ARG A 113 -19.97 -7.26 -2.98
C ARG A 113 -21.33 -6.66 -3.34
N ALA A 114 -21.90 -7.16 -4.43
CA ALA A 114 -23.34 -7.21 -4.67
C ALA A 114 -23.73 -8.69 -4.83
#